data_AF-A0AA46DX05-F1
#
_entry.id   AF-A0AA46DX05-F1
#
_cell.length_a   1.000
_cell.length_b   1.000
_cell.length_c   1.000
_cell.angle_alpha   90.00
_cell.angle_beta   90.00
_cell.angle_gamma   90.00
#
_symmetry.space_group_name_H-M   'P 1'
#
loop_
_entity.id
_entity.type
_entity.pdbx_description
1 polymer ?
#
loop_
_entity_poly.entity_id
_entity_poly.type
_entity_poly.pdbx_seq_one_letter_code
_entity_poly.pdbx_strand_id
1 'polypeptide(L)' 'YKIEPLLRFIEEEEAEMKEKLKWGYNTAYMLTGQLNEHPRAAINFVKEERKDYTKFYEEVI' A
#
# COMPACT_ATOMS: atom_id res chain seq x y z
N TYR A 1 -11.45 13.92 4.20
CA TYR A 1 -11.09 13.03 5.32
C TYR A 1 -9.59 12.76 5.27
N LYS A 2 -8.92 12.60 6.42
CA LYS A 2 -7.49 12.25 6.46
C LYS A 2 -7.37 10.74 6.38
N ILE A 3 -6.79 10.23 5.30
CA ILE A 3 -6.58 8.77 5.10
C ILE A 3 -5.29 8.27 5.77
N GLU A 4 -4.38 9.18 6.11
CA GLU A 4 -3.09 8.89 6.77
C GLU A 4 -3.21 7.99 8.02
N PRO A 5 -4.15 8.22 8.98
CA PRO A 5 -4.27 7.35 10.15
C PRO A 5 -4.72 5.93 9.81
N LEU A 6 -5.51 5.77 8.73
CA LEU A 6 -5.95 4.47 8.24
C LEU A 6 -4.79 3.72 7.58
N LEU A 7 -3.98 4.42 6.79
CA LEU A 7 -2.81 3.82 6.14
C LEU A 7 -1.80 3.34 7.18
N ARG A 8 -1.56 4.13 8.24
CA ARG A 8 -0.68 3.71 9.34
C ARG A 8 -1.14 2.44 10.03
N PHE A 9 -2.45 2.33 10.30
CA PHE A 9 -3.02 1.10 10.84
C PHE A 9 -2.83 -0.10 9.90
N ILE A 10 -3.01 0.11 8.59
CA ILE A 10 -2.78 -0.94 7.58
C ILE A 10 -1.29 -1.33 7.53
N GLU A 11 -0.36 -0.37 7.60
CA GLU A 11 1.08 -0.67 7.64
C GLU A 11 1.46 -1.58 8.81
N GLU A 12 0.88 -1.32 9.99
CA GLU A 12 1.15 -2.09 11.21
C GLU A 12 0.52 -3.50 11.15
N GLU A 13 -0.73 -3.62 10.71
CA GLU A 13 -1.49 -4.88 10.74
C GLU A 13 -1.27 -5.77 9.50
N GLU A 14 -1.11 -5.18 8.31
CA GLU A 14 -1.02 -5.92 7.05
C GLU A 14 0.26 -6.76 6.98
N ALA A 15 1.34 -6.34 7.67
CA ALA A 15 2.57 -7.11 7.76
C ALA A 15 2.35 -8.48 8.42
N GLU A 16 1.60 -8.53 9.53
CA GLU A 16 1.26 -9.79 10.18
C GLU A 16 0.19 -10.57 9.41
N MET A 17 -0.80 -9.88 8.84
CA MET A 17 -1.89 -10.53 8.13
C MET A 17 -1.41 -11.20 6.84
N LYS A 18 -0.47 -10.62 6.09
CA LYS A 18 0.08 -11.22 4.86
C LYS A 18 0.86 -12.52 5.12
N GLU A 19 1.52 -12.65 6.26
CA GLU A 19 2.19 -13.91 6.62
C GLU A 19 1.17 -15.01 6.96
N LYS A 20 0.06 -14.63 7.60
CA LYS A 20 -1.00 -15.57 8.02
C LYS A 20 -1.97 -15.90 6.86
N LEU A 21 -2.22 -14.96 5.95
CA LEU A 21 -3.20 -15.06 4.87
C LEU A 21 -2.49 -15.10 3.51
N LYS A 22 -2.58 -16.25 2.83
CA LYS A 22 -1.99 -16.47 1.49
C LYS A 22 -2.78 -15.82 0.34
N TRP A 23 -3.80 -15.01 0.66
CA TRP A 23 -4.72 -14.43 -0.30
C TRP A 23 -5.07 -13.01 0.15
N GLY A 24 -5.29 -12.13 -0.81
CA GLY A 24 -5.57 -10.72 -0.56
C GLY A 24 -5.16 -9.86 -1.74
N TYR A 25 -5.74 -8.66 -1.80
CA TYR A 25 -5.26 -7.61 -2.70
C TYR A 25 -4.05 -6.92 -2.07
N ASN A 26 -3.30 -6.19 -2.87
CA ASN A 26 -2.14 -5.43 -2.41
C ASN A 26 -2.50 -3.95 -2.28
N THR A 27 -2.27 -3.38 -1.09
CA THR A 27 -2.61 -1.99 -0.76
C THR A 27 -1.95 -0.97 -1.69
N ALA A 28 -0.71 -1.21 -2.15
CA ALA A 28 -0.05 -0.31 -3.11
C ALA A 28 -0.80 -0.24 -4.44
N TYR A 29 -1.29 -1.38 -4.95
CA TYR A 29 -2.09 -1.40 -6.19
C TYR A 29 -3.46 -0.76 -6.01
N MET A 30 -4.10 -0.95 -4.85
CA MET A 30 -5.34 -0.27 -4.50
C MET A 30 -5.15 1.26 -4.54
N LEU A 31 -4.08 1.75 -3.90
CA LEU A 31 -3.75 3.17 -3.84
C LEU A 31 -3.50 3.77 -5.23
N THR A 32 -2.67 3.12 -6.06
CA THR A 32 -2.43 3.60 -7.43
C THR A 32 -3.69 3.60 -8.28
N GLY A 33 -4.55 2.57 -8.14
CA GLY A 33 -5.81 2.49 -8.87
C GLY A 33 -6.78 3.59 -8.47
N GLN A 34 -6.88 3.86 -7.16
CA GLN A 34 -7.73 4.94 -6.64
C GLN A 34 -7.29 6.32 -7.12
N LEU A 35 -5.98 6.53 -7.31
CA LEU A 35 -5.40 7.78 -7.79
C LEU A 35 -5.37 7.88 -9.33
N ASN A 36 -5.89 6.89 -10.06
CA ASN A 36 -5.80 6.78 -11.53
C ASN A 36 -4.35 6.86 -12.06
N GLU A 37 -3.38 6.45 -11.24
CA GLU A 37 -1.97 6.46 -11.58
C GLU A 37 -1.54 5.16 -12.27
N HIS A 38 -0.51 5.26 -13.12
CA HIS A 38 0.00 4.07 -13.81
C HIS A 38 0.53 3.06 -12.76
N PRO A 39 0.23 1.75 -12.87
CA PRO A 39 0.60 0.73 -11.87
C PRO A 39 2.11 0.53 -11.69
N ARG A 40 2.95 1.29 -12.41
CA ARG A 40 4.41 1.22 -12.33
C ARG A 40 4.91 1.59 -10.94
N ALA A 41 4.27 2.57 -10.28
CA ALA A 41 4.61 2.96 -8.92
C ALA A 41 4.37 1.80 -7.94
N ALA A 42 3.20 1.15 -8.02
CA ALA A 42 2.87 -0.02 -7.20
C ALA A 42 3.78 -1.22 -7.48
N ILE A 43 4.10 -1.49 -8.76
CA ILE A 43 5.02 -2.56 -9.14
C ILE A 43 6.40 -2.36 -8.51
N ASN A 44 6.95 -1.14 -8.57
CA ASN A 44 8.24 -0.81 -7.97
C ASN A 44 8.20 -0.95 -6.43
N PHE A 45 7.16 -0.42 -5.79
CA PHE A 45 6.98 -0.53 -4.34
C PHE A 45 6.96 -1.99 -3.86
N VAL A 46 6.23 -2.86 -4.58
CA VAL A 46 6.17 -4.29 -4.24
C VAL A 46 7.50 -4.99 -4.51
N LYS A 47 8.21 -4.62 -5.58
CA LYS A 47 9.53 -5.18 -5.90
C LYS A 47 10.59 -4.83 -4.85
N GLU A 48 10.48 -3.65 -4.23
CA GLU A 48 11.36 -3.20 -3.16
C GLU A 48 10.97 -3.79 -1.78
N GLU A 49 9.92 -4.62 -1.72
CA GLU A 49 9.35 -5.18 -0.48
C GLU A 49 9.07 -4.12 0.59
N ARG A 50 8.79 -2.89 0.13
CA ARG A 50 8.45 -1.77 0.99
C ARG A 50 7.12 -2.04 1.70
N LYS A 51 7.02 -1.55 2.93
CA LYS A 51 5.84 -1.69 3.79
C LYS A 51 5.29 -0.34 4.24
N ASP A 52 5.89 0.76 3.78
CA ASP A 52 5.55 2.13 4.15
C ASP A 52 4.52 2.74 3.19
N TYR A 53 3.27 2.26 3.27
CA TYR A 53 2.12 2.72 2.50
C TYR A 53 1.74 4.20 2.71
N THR A 54 1.95 4.74 3.90
CA THR A 54 1.69 6.15 4.23
C THR A 54 2.62 7.04 3.40
N LYS A 55 3.92 6.71 3.37
CA LYS A 55 4.89 7.43 2.51
C LYS A 55 4.61 7.21 1.04
N PHE A 56 4.29 5.99 0.64
CA PHE A 56 3.92 5.69 -0.74
C PHE A 56 2.70 6.52 -1.19
N TYR A 57 1.71 6.71 -0.33
CA TYR A 57 0.56 7.55 -0.65
C TYR A 57 0.93 9.02 -0.84
N GLU A 58 1.86 9.55 -0.03
CA GLU A 58 2.42 10.89 -0.22
C GLU A 58 3.26 11.03 -1.49
N GLU A 59 3.92 9.97 -1.94
CA GLU A 59 4.73 9.95 -3.17
C GLU A 59 3.88 9.92 -4.45
N VAL A 60 2.64 9.39 -4.38
CA VAL A 60 1.77 9.16 -5.55
C VAL A 60 0.71 10.26 -5.72
N ILE A 61 0.39 11.03 -4.67
CA ILE A 61 -0.38 12.28 -4.78
C ILE A 61 0.42 13.35 -5.49
#